data_AF-A0A6P0Q4M0-F1
#
_entry.id   AF-A0A6P0Q4M0-F1
#
_cell.length_a   1.000
_cell.length_b   1.000
_cell.length_c   1.000
_cell.angle_alpha   90.00
_cell.angle_beta   90.00
_cell.angle_gamma   90.00
#
_symmetry.space_group_name_H-M   'P 1'
#
loop_
_entity.id
_entity.type
_entity.pdbx_description
1 polymer ?
#
loop_
_entity_poly.entity_id
_entity_poly.type
_entity_poly.pdbx_seq_one_letter_code
_entity_poly.pdbx_strand_id
1 'polypeptide(L)'
;MSTLIEKIASDEVIDKAYQWLCQKRAHYHPNADVWQVRRWWHEKKPLIQGQIRSGHYQFRELRLIRGEEESYEWWSSMDALVLKAITIVLTEDLKPVLSPRCFHLAGHGGLKGAVREVASNVSDNTFVFRTDVKSYYASINHSILMDIVGKYVSDEAVLCLLWGYLRRYQNILKFENPASLDRG
;
A
#
# COMPACT_ATOMS: atom_id res chain seq x y z
N MET A 1 -11.06 17.10 -15.97
CA MET A 1 -11.06 15.89 -15.13
C MET A 1 -10.07 16.09 -14.00
N SER A 2 -10.42 15.79 -12.75
CA SER A 2 -9.47 15.89 -11.63
C SER A 2 -8.40 14.81 -11.78
N THR A 3 -7.12 15.19 -11.66
CA THR A 3 -5.98 14.27 -11.72
C THR A 3 -6.00 13.31 -10.52
N LEU A 4 -5.27 12.19 -10.60
CA LEU A 4 -5.27 11.22 -9.50
C LEU A 4 -4.65 11.82 -8.24
N ILE A 5 -3.62 12.65 -8.39
CA ILE A 5 -3.00 13.34 -7.25
C ILE A 5 -3.98 14.28 -6.54
N GLU A 6 -4.83 15.00 -7.29
CA GLU A 6 -5.86 15.86 -6.70
C GLU A 6 -6.97 15.06 -6.00
N LYS A 7 -7.34 13.89 -6.53
CA LYS A 7 -8.24 12.97 -5.83
C LYS A 7 -7.62 12.47 -4.53
N ILE A 8 -6.34 12.07 -4.54
CA ILE A 8 -5.63 11.59 -3.34
C ILE A 8 -5.57 12.68 -2.27
N ALA A 9 -5.30 13.94 -2.66
CA ALA A 9 -5.25 15.08 -1.77
C ALA A 9 -6.61 15.71 -1.43
N SER A 10 -7.71 15.19 -1.98
CA SER A 10 -9.06 15.73 -1.73
C SER A 10 -9.46 15.58 -0.26
N ASP A 11 -10.31 16.49 0.22
CA ASP A 11 -10.84 16.42 1.58
C ASP A 11 -11.53 15.09 1.85
N GLU A 12 -12.34 14.62 0.91
CA GLU A 12 -13.06 13.36 1.03
C GLU A 12 -12.11 12.17 1.26
N VAL A 13 -11.07 12.04 0.44
CA VAL A 13 -10.13 10.92 0.54
C VAL A 13 -9.26 11.04 1.79
N ILE A 14 -8.76 12.24 2.09
CA ILE A 14 -7.90 12.48 3.25
C ILE A 14 -8.67 12.29 4.57
N ASP A 15 -9.93 12.71 4.64
CA ASP A 15 -10.78 12.49 5.81
C ASP A 15 -11.14 11.01 5.98
N LYS A 16 -11.45 10.28 4.88
CA LYS A 16 -11.63 8.83 4.92
C LYS A 16 -10.36 8.10 5.40
N ALA A 17 -9.19 8.51 4.91
CA ALA A 17 -7.91 7.95 5.32
C ALA A 17 -7.61 8.25 6.80
N TYR A 18 -7.93 9.45 7.26
CA TYR A 18 -7.80 9.85 8.67
C TYR A 18 -8.72 9.07 9.60
N GLN A 19 -9.99 8.89 9.22
CA GLN A 19 -10.94 8.07 9.98
C GLN A 19 -10.46 6.62 10.10
N TRP A 20 -9.99 6.05 8.99
CA TRP A 20 -9.37 4.72 8.98
C TRP A 20 -8.16 4.66 9.91
N LEU A 21 -7.27 5.65 9.88
CA LEU A 21 -6.10 5.71 10.77
C LEU A 21 -6.52 5.74 12.24
N CYS A 22 -7.52 6.56 12.58
CA CYS A 22 -8.05 6.69 13.93
C CYS A 22 -8.62 5.37 14.45
N GLN A 23 -9.34 4.64 13.61
CA GLN A 23 -9.90 3.33 13.96
C GLN A 23 -8.79 2.27 14.09
N LYS A 24 -7.90 2.19 13.08
CA LYS A 24 -6.85 1.16 13.01
C LYS A 24 -5.85 1.28 14.15
N ARG A 25 -5.59 2.50 14.62
CA ARG A 25 -4.64 2.80 15.71
C ARG A 25 -5.35 3.28 16.98
N ALA A 26 -6.60 2.86 17.23
CA ALA A 26 -7.39 3.29 18.39
C ALA A 26 -6.83 2.79 19.73
N HIS A 27 -6.17 1.63 19.75
CA HIS A 27 -5.62 1.00 20.96
C HIS A 27 -4.09 1.03 20.98
N TYR A 28 -3.47 1.93 20.22
CA TYR A 28 -2.02 2.06 20.22
C TYR A 28 -1.53 2.66 21.54
N HIS A 29 -0.28 2.36 21.89
CA HIS A 29 0.36 2.86 23.11
C HIS A 29 0.22 4.40 23.20
N PRO A 30 0.03 5.00 24.39
CA PRO A 30 -0.13 6.46 24.55
C PRO A 30 1.00 7.32 23.97
N ASN A 31 2.20 6.76 23.82
CA ASN A 31 3.35 7.43 23.21
C ASN A 31 3.42 7.28 21.67
N ALA A 32 2.44 6.64 21.04
CA ALA A 32 2.39 6.50 19.58
C ALA A 32 2.12 7.85 18.90
N ASP A 33 2.73 8.05 17.73
CA ASP A 33 2.62 9.30 16.97
C ASP A 33 1.19 9.62 16.47
N VAL A 34 0.29 8.63 16.45
CA VAL A 34 -1.11 8.82 16.07
C VAL A 34 -1.82 9.85 16.96
N TRP A 35 -1.48 9.92 18.24
CA TRP A 35 -2.14 10.83 19.18
C TRP A 35 -1.80 12.29 18.88
N GLN A 36 -0.56 12.56 18.47
CA GLN A 36 -0.14 13.88 17.98
C GLN A 36 -0.84 14.23 16.67
N VAL A 37 -1.01 13.26 15.76
CA VAL A 37 -1.76 13.48 14.51
C VAL A 37 -3.20 13.88 14.81
N ARG A 38 -3.88 13.18 15.73
CA ARG A 38 -5.25 13.51 16.14
C ARG A 38 -5.35 14.88 16.80
N ARG A 39 -4.43 15.18 17.71
CA ARG A 39 -4.42 16.43 18.48
C ARG A 39 -4.28 17.67 17.60
N TRP A 40 -3.51 17.57 16.52
CA TRP A 40 -3.19 18.68 15.61
C TRP A 40 -3.72 18.43 14.19
N TRP A 41 -4.80 17.67 14.04
CA TRP A 41 -5.27 17.28 12.70
C TRP A 41 -5.64 18.48 11.83
N HIS A 42 -6.30 19.47 12.42
CA HIS A 42 -6.69 20.71 11.74
C HIS A 42 -5.49 21.48 11.14
N GLU A 43 -4.32 21.43 11.77
CA GLU A 43 -3.07 22.02 11.25
C GLU A 43 -2.39 21.08 10.23
N LYS A 44 -2.38 19.77 10.49
CA LYS A 44 -1.68 18.78 9.67
C LYS A 44 -2.36 18.50 8.33
N LYS A 45 -3.70 18.53 8.28
CA LYS A 45 -4.49 18.24 7.07
C LYS A 45 -4.12 19.16 5.90
N PRO A 46 -4.18 20.50 6.00
CA PRO A 46 -3.84 21.37 4.88
C PRO A 46 -2.36 21.23 4.47
N LEU A 47 -1.45 21.01 5.43
CA LEU A 47 -0.03 20.80 5.16
C LEU A 47 0.21 19.54 4.32
N ILE A 48 -0.37 18.40 4.71
CA ILE A 48 -0.16 17.14 3.99
C ILE A 48 -0.80 17.19 2.60
N GLN A 49 -1.97 17.81 2.47
CA GLN A 49 -2.62 18.00 1.18
C GLN A 49 -1.77 18.87 0.25
N GLY A 50 -1.21 19.98 0.75
CA GLY A 50 -0.29 20.82 -0.02
C GLY A 50 0.99 20.10 -0.44
N GLN A 51 1.57 19.28 0.45
CA GLN A 51 2.75 18.48 0.14
C GLN A 51 2.48 17.41 -0.93
N ILE A 52 1.33 16.73 -0.87
CA ILE A 52 0.93 15.74 -1.87
C ILE A 52 0.74 16.42 -3.24
N ARG A 53 -0.05 17.50 -3.30
CA ARG A 53 -0.33 18.22 -4.56
C ARG A 53 0.92 18.77 -5.23
N SER A 54 1.85 19.29 -4.43
CA SER A 54 3.08 19.88 -4.94
C SER A 54 4.19 18.84 -5.23
N GLY A 55 3.96 17.55 -4.97
CA GLY A 55 4.97 16.50 -5.13
C GLY A 55 6.10 16.53 -4.10
N HIS A 56 6.00 17.36 -3.06
CA HIS A 56 7.03 17.49 -2.01
C HIS A 56 6.83 16.54 -0.84
N TYR A 57 5.77 15.73 -0.83
CA TYR A 57 5.58 14.73 0.20
C TYR A 57 6.65 13.63 0.09
N GLN A 58 7.43 13.43 1.15
CA GLN A 58 8.42 12.39 1.23
C GLN A 58 8.09 11.44 2.37
N PHE A 59 7.98 10.15 2.03
CA PHE A 59 7.85 9.09 3.03
C PHE A 59 9.08 9.07 3.95
N ARG A 60 8.81 8.94 5.26
CA ARG A 60 9.88 8.74 6.23
C ARG A 60 10.47 7.34 6.10
N GLU A 61 11.62 7.14 6.72
CA GLU A 61 12.20 5.80 6.84
C GLU A 61 11.27 4.91 7.65
N LEU A 62 10.96 3.74 7.08
CA LEU A 62 10.18 2.71 7.75
C LEU A 62 11.01 2.21 8.94
N ARG A 63 10.42 2.24 10.14
CA ARG A 63 11.10 1.84 11.37
C ARG A 63 10.96 0.34 11.54
N LEU A 64 12.08 -0.35 11.77
CA LEU A 64 12.07 -1.76 12.14
C LEU A 64 12.20 -1.87 13.67
N ILE A 65 11.16 -2.37 14.32
CA ILE A 65 11.17 -2.66 15.76
C ILE A 65 11.46 -4.14 15.92
N ARG A 66 12.66 -4.46 16.43
CA ARG A 66 13.06 -5.86 16.67
C ARG A 66 12.58 -6.30 18.05
N GLY A 67 11.69 -7.29 18.10
CA GLY A 67 11.41 -8.08 19.28
C GLY A 67 12.32 -9.32 19.36
N GLU A 68 12.22 -10.07 20.45
CA GLU A 68 12.99 -11.30 20.65
C GLU A 68 12.57 -12.43 19.68
N GLU A 69 11.28 -12.50 19.35
CA GLU A 69 10.71 -13.53 18.46
C GLU A 69 10.29 -13.00 17.09
N GLU A 70 9.89 -11.72 17.00
CA GLU A 70 9.39 -11.11 15.78
C GLU A 70 9.90 -9.67 15.61
N SER A 71 10.14 -9.28 14.35
CA SER A 71 10.39 -7.90 13.97
C SER A 71 9.15 -7.26 13.34
N TYR A 72 8.84 -6.04 13.74
CA TYR A 72 7.70 -5.27 13.25
C TYR A 72 8.16 -4.09 12.40
N GLU A 73 7.62 -4.00 11.19
CA GLU A 73 7.73 -2.82 10.34
C GLU A 73 6.72 -1.75 10.76
N TRP A 74 7.18 -0.53 10.99
CA TRP A 74 6.38 0.55 11.55
C TRP A 74 6.43 1.83 10.73
N TRP A 75 5.36 2.07 9.97
CA TRP A 75 5.13 3.34 9.29
C TRP A 75 4.66 4.42 10.26
N SER A 76 5.16 5.65 10.08
CA SER A 76 4.61 6.80 10.81
C SER A 76 3.11 6.94 10.51
N SER A 77 2.37 7.52 11.45
CA SER A 77 0.92 7.71 11.31
C SER A 77 0.56 8.56 10.09
N MET A 78 1.42 9.53 9.74
CA MET A 78 1.24 10.35 8.54
C MET A 78 1.49 9.54 7.26
N ASP A 79 2.57 8.74 7.21
CA ASP A 79 2.87 7.88 6.05
C ASP A 79 1.76 6.85 5.82
N ALA A 80 1.29 6.21 6.90
CA ALA A 80 0.19 5.26 6.83
C ALA A 80 -1.11 5.91 6.31
N LEU A 81 -1.37 7.17 6.67
CA LEU A 81 -2.51 7.93 6.16
C LEU A 81 -2.36 8.19 4.66
N VAL A 82 -1.19 8.61 4.18
CA VAL A 82 -0.95 8.85 2.75
C VAL A 82 -1.05 7.55 1.97
N LEU A 83 -0.46 6.45 2.45
CA LEU A 83 -0.60 5.13 1.84
C LEU A 83 -2.07 4.71 1.76
N LYS A 84 -2.87 5.00 2.79
CA LYS A 84 -4.31 4.73 2.77
C LYS A 84 -5.04 5.60 1.74
N ALA A 85 -4.72 6.88 1.64
CA ALA A 85 -5.30 7.79 0.64
C ALA A 85 -4.99 7.32 -0.79
N ILE A 86 -3.74 6.95 -1.07
CA ILE A 86 -3.32 6.33 -2.34
C ILE A 86 -4.13 5.06 -2.59
N THR A 87 -4.23 4.17 -1.60
CA THR A 87 -4.96 2.90 -1.72
C THR A 87 -6.42 3.13 -2.07
N ILE A 88 -7.10 4.09 -1.44
CA ILE A 88 -8.51 4.41 -1.73
C ILE A 88 -8.67 4.80 -3.20
N VAL A 89 -7.83 5.69 -3.71
CA VAL A 89 -7.96 6.19 -5.09
C VAL A 89 -7.57 5.14 -6.11
N LEU A 90 -6.41 4.48 -5.94
CA LEU A 90 -5.92 3.48 -6.89
C LEU A 90 -6.77 2.22 -6.91
N THR A 91 -7.43 1.86 -5.80
CA THR A 91 -8.36 0.72 -5.81
C THR A 91 -9.49 0.96 -6.79
N GLU A 92 -10.13 2.12 -6.73
CA GLU A 92 -11.25 2.45 -7.64
C GLU A 92 -10.76 2.65 -9.08
N ASP A 93 -9.59 3.23 -9.27
CA ASP A 93 -9.01 3.51 -10.59
C ASP A 93 -8.56 2.22 -11.32
N LEU A 94 -8.00 1.25 -10.58
CA LEU A 94 -7.53 -0.02 -11.14
C LEU A 94 -8.61 -1.10 -11.20
N LYS A 95 -9.70 -0.98 -10.44
CA LYS A 95 -10.77 -1.98 -10.42
C LYS A 95 -11.30 -2.37 -11.80
N PRO A 96 -11.50 -1.46 -12.79
CA PRO A 96 -11.98 -1.83 -14.11
C PRO A 96 -11.01 -2.68 -14.93
N VAL A 97 -9.70 -2.63 -14.63
CA VAL A 97 -8.66 -3.36 -15.38
C VAL A 97 -8.25 -4.66 -14.69
N LEU A 98 -8.55 -4.82 -13.41
CA LEU A 98 -8.24 -6.01 -12.63
C LEU A 98 -9.22 -7.16 -12.96
N SER A 99 -8.69 -8.37 -13.04
CA SER A 99 -9.49 -9.55 -13.33
C SER A 99 -10.57 -9.80 -12.27
N PRO A 100 -11.81 -10.16 -12.66
CA PRO A 100 -12.85 -10.55 -11.71
C PRO A 100 -12.49 -11.82 -10.93
N ARG A 101 -11.51 -12.60 -11.40
CA ARG A 101 -10.98 -13.79 -10.71
C ARG A 101 -9.94 -13.47 -9.64
N CYS A 102 -9.63 -12.19 -9.42
CA CYS A 102 -8.83 -11.75 -8.27
C CYS A 102 -9.70 -11.77 -7.01
N PHE A 103 -9.93 -12.95 -6.45
CA PHE A 103 -10.89 -13.20 -5.36
C PHE A 103 -10.57 -12.52 -4.03
N HIS A 104 -9.33 -12.08 -3.81
CA HIS A 104 -8.95 -11.35 -2.59
C HIS A 104 -9.48 -9.91 -2.58
N LEU A 105 -9.92 -9.37 -3.72
CA LEU A 105 -10.47 -8.03 -3.83
C LEU A 105 -11.91 -7.98 -3.30
N ALA A 106 -12.25 -6.89 -2.63
CA ALA A 106 -13.60 -6.67 -2.13
C ALA A 106 -14.62 -6.66 -3.28
N GLY A 107 -15.69 -7.43 -3.14
CA GLY A 107 -16.73 -7.57 -4.16
C GLY A 107 -16.56 -8.74 -5.12
N HIS A 108 -15.43 -9.46 -5.10
CA HIS A 108 -15.20 -10.63 -5.98
C HIS A 108 -15.62 -11.97 -5.36
N GLY A 109 -16.25 -11.96 -4.17
CA GLY A 109 -16.75 -13.16 -3.51
C GLY A 109 -15.79 -13.85 -2.52
N GLY A 110 -14.56 -13.35 -2.39
CA GLY A 110 -13.61 -13.81 -1.38
C GLY A 110 -13.18 -15.26 -1.56
N LEU A 111 -12.64 -15.86 -0.49
CA LEU A 111 -12.23 -17.26 -0.47
C LEU A 111 -13.37 -18.22 -0.88
N LYS A 112 -14.61 -17.94 -0.43
CA LYS A 112 -15.77 -18.77 -0.79
C LYS A 112 -16.11 -18.67 -2.29
N GLY A 113 -15.92 -17.49 -2.89
CA GLY A 113 -16.06 -17.30 -4.33
C GLY A 113 -15.02 -18.11 -5.10
N ALA A 114 -13.76 -18.05 -4.68
CA ALA A 114 -12.66 -18.81 -5.29
C ALA A 114 -12.92 -20.31 -5.26
N VAL A 115 -13.33 -20.86 -4.10
CA VAL A 115 -13.64 -22.29 -3.96
C VAL A 115 -14.82 -22.69 -4.85
N ARG A 116 -15.85 -21.84 -4.97
CA ARG A 116 -16.99 -22.10 -5.87
C ARG A 116 -16.59 -22.09 -7.34
N GLU A 117 -15.74 -21.16 -7.79
CA GLU A 117 -15.24 -21.14 -9.17
C GLU A 117 -14.41 -22.40 -9.47
N VAL A 118 -13.54 -22.82 -8.55
CA VAL A 118 -12.77 -24.06 -8.76
C VAL A 118 -13.70 -25.27 -8.78
N ALA A 119 -14.64 -25.38 -7.84
CA ALA A 119 -15.57 -26.49 -7.77
C ALA A 119 -16.47 -26.60 -9.01
N SER A 120 -16.86 -25.49 -9.64
CA SER A 120 -17.67 -25.52 -10.85
C SER A 120 -16.88 -25.90 -12.10
N ASN A 121 -15.55 -25.88 -12.07
CA ASN A 121 -14.70 -26.20 -13.21
C ASN A 121 -13.98 -27.54 -13.06
N VAL A 122 -13.88 -28.11 -11.85
CA VAL A 122 -13.09 -29.32 -11.61
C VAL A 122 -13.67 -30.57 -12.28
N SER A 123 -15.00 -30.65 -12.48
CA SER A 123 -15.61 -31.77 -13.20
C SER A 123 -15.21 -31.83 -14.66
N ASP A 124 -14.96 -30.66 -15.26
CA ASP A 124 -14.73 -30.49 -16.69
C ASP A 124 -13.23 -30.48 -17.03
N ASN A 125 -12.36 -30.53 -16.01
CA ASN A 125 -10.92 -30.47 -16.15
C ASN A 125 -10.26 -31.67 -15.47
N THR A 126 -9.56 -32.50 -16.25
CA THR A 126 -8.87 -33.70 -15.74
C THR A 126 -7.70 -33.38 -14.80
N PHE A 127 -7.08 -32.21 -14.95
CA PHE A 127 -5.89 -31.82 -14.20
C PHE A 127 -6.05 -30.45 -13.55
N VAL A 128 -5.47 -30.29 -12.36
CA VAL A 128 -5.38 -29.03 -11.63
C VAL A 128 -3.93 -28.66 -11.42
N PHE A 129 -3.53 -27.49 -11.88
CA PHE A 129 -2.19 -26.95 -11.66
C PHE A 129 -2.21 -25.94 -10.51
N ARG A 130 -1.58 -26.30 -9.38
CA ARG A 130 -1.45 -25.42 -8.21
C ARG A 130 -0.06 -24.81 -8.20
N THR A 131 0.00 -23.49 -8.09
CA THR A 131 1.25 -22.74 -7.94
C THR A 131 1.17 -21.82 -6.73
N ASP A 132 2.33 -21.52 -6.15
CA ASP A 132 2.51 -20.55 -5.09
C ASP A 132 3.84 -19.81 -5.29
N VAL A 133 3.89 -18.54 -4.89
CA VAL A 133 5.09 -17.71 -5.05
C VAL A 133 5.80 -17.57 -3.72
N LYS A 134 6.98 -18.21 -3.62
CA LYS A 134 7.84 -18.10 -2.45
C LYS A 134 8.20 -16.65 -2.17
N SER A 135 7.99 -16.21 -0.92
CA SER A 135 8.37 -14.86 -0.46
C SER A 135 7.80 -13.75 -1.35
N TYR A 136 6.55 -13.91 -1.81
CA TYR A 136 5.88 -13.05 -2.79
C TYR A 136 6.29 -11.57 -2.70
N TYR A 137 5.97 -10.88 -1.61
CA TYR A 137 6.27 -9.45 -1.45
C TYR A 137 7.76 -9.10 -1.46
N ALA A 138 8.60 -9.91 -0.79
CA ALA A 138 10.05 -9.69 -0.75
C ALA A 138 10.73 -9.93 -2.11
N SER A 139 10.08 -10.67 -3.01
CA SER A 139 10.60 -10.99 -4.35
C SER A 139 10.16 -10.01 -5.45
N ILE A 140 9.31 -9.03 -5.16
CA ILE A 140 8.79 -8.10 -6.16
C ILE A 140 9.90 -7.17 -6.67
N ASN A 141 10.21 -7.24 -7.97
CA ASN A 141 11.10 -6.28 -8.62
C ASN A 141 10.36 -4.94 -8.80
N HIS A 142 10.82 -3.90 -8.11
CA HIS A 142 10.17 -2.59 -8.11
C HIS A 142 10.14 -1.93 -9.49
N SER A 143 11.18 -2.09 -10.32
CA SER A 143 11.19 -1.52 -11.67
C SER A 143 10.12 -2.16 -12.54
N ILE A 144 10.04 -3.50 -12.54
CA ILE A 144 9.00 -4.23 -13.28
C ILE A 144 7.60 -3.86 -12.76
N LEU A 145 7.44 -3.74 -11.43
CA LEU A 145 6.18 -3.30 -10.84
C LEU A 145 5.77 -1.92 -11.36
N MET A 146 6.70 -0.95 -11.36
CA MET A 146 6.41 0.40 -11.86
C MET A 146 6.14 0.43 -13.37
N ASP A 147 6.81 -0.40 -14.16
CA ASP A 147 6.53 -0.52 -15.60
C ASP A 147 5.12 -1.06 -15.85
N ILE A 148 4.63 -1.97 -15.00
CA ILE A 148 3.25 -2.47 -15.07
C ILE A 148 2.27 -1.37 -14.63
N VAL A 149 2.51 -0.72 -13.49
CA VAL A 149 1.64 0.33 -12.95
C VAL A 149 1.54 1.51 -13.91
N GLY A 150 2.64 1.92 -14.53
CA GLY A 150 2.69 3.03 -15.49
C GLY A 150 1.86 2.80 -16.77
N LYS A 151 1.45 1.56 -17.06
CA LYS A 151 0.50 1.27 -18.16
C LYS A 151 -0.93 1.68 -17.83
N TYR A 152 -1.27 1.78 -16.55
CA TYR A 152 -2.63 2.04 -16.08
C TYR A 152 -2.75 3.38 -15.34
N VAL A 153 -1.68 3.83 -14.67
CA VAL A 153 -1.62 5.09 -13.95
C VAL A 153 -0.73 6.06 -14.72
N SER A 154 -1.33 7.11 -15.30
CA SER A 154 -0.61 8.12 -16.10
C SER A 154 -0.19 9.37 -15.33
N ASP A 155 -0.64 9.52 -14.08
CA ASP A 155 -0.34 10.68 -13.24
C ASP A 155 1.10 10.59 -12.69
N GLU A 156 2.02 11.39 -13.24
CA GLU A 156 3.44 11.40 -12.87
C GLU A 156 3.68 11.70 -11.39
N ALA A 157 2.85 12.54 -10.76
CA ALA A 157 2.99 12.84 -9.34
C ALA A 157 2.65 11.62 -8.48
N VAL A 158 1.64 10.84 -8.89
CA VAL A 158 1.30 9.58 -8.23
C VAL A 158 2.38 8.52 -8.44
N LEU A 159 2.94 8.40 -9.65
CA LEU A 159 4.05 7.49 -9.92
C LEU A 159 5.29 7.84 -9.10
N CYS A 160 5.64 9.13 -9.00
CA CYS A 160 6.71 9.61 -8.13
C CYS A 160 6.46 9.27 -6.66
N LEU A 161 5.23 9.46 -6.18
CA LEU A 161 4.84 9.15 -4.80
C LEU A 161 4.95 7.65 -4.50
N LEU A 162 4.45 6.78 -5.39
CA LEU A 162 4.58 5.32 -5.29
C LEU A 162 6.05 4.89 -5.28
N TRP A 163 6.87 5.45 -6.16
CA TRP A 163 8.30 5.17 -6.20
C TRP A 163 9.01 5.61 -4.91
N GLY A 164 8.62 6.75 -4.35
CA GLY A 164 9.09 7.23 -3.05
C GLY A 164 8.82 6.22 -1.93
N TYR A 165 7.64 5.60 -1.91
CA TYR A 165 7.31 4.52 -0.99
C TYR A 165 8.19 3.28 -1.19
N LEU A 166 8.30 2.77 -2.42
CA LEU A 166 9.05 1.55 -2.74
C LEU A 166 10.54 1.67 -2.39
N ARG A 167 11.14 2.84 -2.56
CA ARG A 167 12.54 3.10 -2.16
C ARG A 167 12.77 2.95 -0.66
N ARG A 168 11.80 3.34 0.17
CA ARG A 168 11.91 3.22 1.64
C ARG A 168 11.77 1.77 2.10
N TYR A 169 11.02 0.95 1.37
CA TYR A 169 10.90 -0.49 1.64
C TYR A 169 12.20 -1.25 1.32
N GLN A 170 12.83 -0.97 0.18
CA GLN A 170 14.06 -1.65 -0.24
C GLN A 170 15.24 -1.47 0.74
N ASN A 171 15.30 -0.31 1.40
CA ASN A 171 16.34 -0.06 2.40
C ASN A 171 16.29 -1.08 3.56
N ILE A 172 15.11 -1.61 3.91
CA ILE A 172 14.97 -2.57 5.01
C ILE A 172 15.43 -3.97 4.62
N LEU A 173 15.10 -4.45 3.42
CA LEU A 173 15.54 -5.77 2.95
C LEU A 173 17.07 -5.87 2.85
N LYS A 174 17.77 -4.75 2.63
CA LYS A 174 19.24 -4.70 2.70
C LYS A 174 19.79 -4.91 4.13
N PHE A 175 19.04 -4.50 5.16
CA PHE A 175 19.42 -4.73 6.56
C PHE A 175 19.03 -6.12 7.07
N GLU A 176 18.11 -6.82 6.41
CA GLU A 176 17.76 -8.21 6.72
C GLU A 176 18.69 -9.23 6.04
N ASN A 177 19.42 -8.84 4.98
CA ASN A 177 20.35 -9.73 4.29
C ASN A 177 21.76 -9.14 4.17
N PRO A 178 22.58 -9.16 5.26
CA PRO A 178 23.95 -8.68 5.24
C PRO A 178 24.86 -9.47 4.28
N ALA A 179 24.44 -10.65 3.80
CA ALA A 179 25.18 -11.45 2.82
C ALA A 179 25.10 -10.93 1.37
N SER A 180 24.36 -9.83 1.12
CA SER A 180 24.23 -9.24 -0.22
C SER A 180 25.11 -8.02 -0.47
N LEU A 181 25.87 -7.57 0.53
CA LEU A 181 26.77 -6.41 0.43
C LEU A 181 28.20 -6.76 -0.04
N ASP A 182 28.47 -8.03 -0.37
CA ASP A 182 29.83 -8.51 -0.67
C ASP A 182 29.96 -9.15 -2.07
N ARG A 183 29.31 -8.55 -3.06
CA ARG A 183 29.65 -8.77 -4.48
C ARG A 183 29.69 -7.43 -5.20
N GLY A 184 30.91 -6.86 -5.21
CA GLY A 184 31.31 -5.82 -6.14
C GLY A 184 31.42 -6.33 -7.57
#